data_AF-A0A2G6R0W8-F1
#
_entry.id   AF-A0A2G6R0W8-F1
#
_cell.length_a   1.000
_cell.length_b   1.000
_cell.length_c   1.000
_cell.angle_alpha   90.00
_cell.angle_beta   90.00
_cell.angle_gamma   90.00
#
_symmetry.space_group_name_H-M   'P 1'
#
loop_
_entity.id
_entity.type
_entity.pdbx_description
1 polymer ?
#
loop_
_entity_poly.entity_id
_entity_poly.type
_entity_poly.pdbx_seq_one_letter_code
_entity_poly.pdbx_strand_id
1 'polypeptide(L)'
;HRERSQANIEFETGNIARNSPPDRKDHRIKDRANYYNKLMPLMYSRAFGILGLGRKLVFSVISLFRPMVTDVTEADIRVVVHKSCALAAQTFMMAMTEAGYDTCPIEGFDQHKVRRILSLPRSAEVSLVVACGIRKPGRGIWGERFRVPFSTIYHRI
;
A
#
# COMPACT_ATOMS: atom_id res chain seq x y z
N HIS A 1 11.75 2.27 11.27
CA HIS A 1 10.31 2.15 11.63
C HIS A 1 9.92 3.05 12.79
N ARG A 2 10.63 3.01 13.93
CA ARG A 2 10.31 3.82 15.13
C ARG A 2 10.35 5.33 14.87
N GLU A 3 11.40 5.82 14.20
CA GLU A 3 11.50 7.24 13.80
C GLU A 3 10.34 7.70 12.92
N ARG A 4 10.03 6.93 11.85
CA ARG A 4 8.88 7.22 10.97
C ARG A 4 7.55 7.22 11.73
N SER A 5 7.39 6.32 12.70
CA SER A 5 6.20 6.28 13.55
C SER A 5 6.10 7.52 14.43
N GLN A 6 7.19 7.98 15.02
CA GLN A 6 7.22 9.20 15.82
C GLN A 6 6.93 10.44 14.98
N ALA A 7 7.55 10.56 13.80
CA ALA A 7 7.29 11.65 12.87
C ALA A 7 5.80 11.71 12.45
N ASN A 8 5.18 10.56 12.19
CA ASN A 8 3.75 10.50 11.89
C ASN A 8 2.88 10.94 13.07
N ILE A 9 3.21 10.52 14.30
CA ILE A 9 2.47 10.91 15.50
C ILE A 9 2.60 12.42 15.73
N GLU A 10 3.80 12.98 15.61
CA GLU A 10 4.03 14.42 15.76
C GLU A 10 3.23 15.23 14.74
N PHE A 11 3.30 14.82 13.47
CA PHE A 11 2.50 15.42 12.41
C PHE A 11 0.99 15.35 12.71
N GLU A 12 0.48 14.17 13.09
CA GLU A 12 -0.94 13.97 13.38
C GLU A 12 -1.40 14.76 14.61
N THR A 13 -0.58 14.84 15.67
CA THR A 13 -0.89 15.66 16.85
C THR A 13 -1.01 17.12 16.46
N GLY A 14 -0.08 17.66 15.66
CA GLY A 14 -0.17 19.02 15.14
C GLY A 14 -1.39 19.23 14.23
N ASN A 15 -1.69 18.25 13.38
CA ASN A 15 -2.87 18.27 12.49
C ASN A 15 -4.18 18.31 13.28
N ILE A 16 -4.31 17.47 14.31
CA ILE A 16 -5.49 17.41 15.18
C ILE A 16 -5.65 18.72 15.96
N ALA A 17 -4.55 19.27 16.47
CA ALA A 17 -4.58 20.53 17.22
C ALA A 17 -5.16 21.69 16.38
N ARG A 18 -4.85 21.74 15.08
CA ARG A 18 -5.32 22.78 14.15
C ARG A 18 -6.75 22.54 13.65
N ASN A 19 -7.11 21.29 13.34
CA ASN A 19 -8.30 21.00 12.53
C ASN A 19 -9.45 20.32 13.29
N SER A 20 -9.24 19.84 14.52
CA SER A 20 -10.27 19.10 15.27
C SER A 20 -11.05 19.97 16.25
N PRO A 21 -12.35 19.68 16.47
CA PRO A 21 -13.14 20.29 17.54
C PRO A 21 -12.48 20.12 18.91
N PRO A 22 -12.50 21.14 19.80
CA PRO A 22 -11.80 21.09 21.09
C PRO A 22 -12.13 19.87 21.96
N ASP A 23 -13.41 19.48 21.99
CA ASP A 23 -13.93 18.33 22.75
C ASP A 23 -13.39 16.96 22.27
N ARG A 24 -12.91 16.88 21.03
CA ARG A 24 -12.42 15.63 20.42
C ARG A 24 -10.90 15.55 20.27
N LYS A 25 -10.17 16.62 20.59
CA LYS A 25 -8.71 16.68 20.37
C LYS A 25 -7.99 15.57 21.13
N ASP A 26 -8.25 15.46 22.43
CA ASP A 26 -7.56 14.48 23.29
C ASP A 26 -7.87 13.05 22.91
N HIS A 27 -9.14 12.76 22.60
CA HIS A 27 -9.58 11.44 22.12
C HIS A 27 -8.84 11.06 20.82
N ARG A 28 -8.82 11.97 19.83
CA ARG A 28 -8.18 11.72 18.54
C ARG A 28 -6.66 11.56 18.68
N ILE A 29 -6.00 12.35 19.52
CA ILE A 29 -4.57 12.21 19.79
C ILE A 29 -4.28 10.84 20.40
N LYS A 30 -5.06 10.44 21.40
CA LYS A 30 -4.94 9.13 22.05
C LYS A 30 -5.16 7.98 21.07
N ASP A 31 -6.14 8.09 20.18
CA ASP A 31 -6.40 7.10 19.12
C ASP A 31 -5.22 7.00 18.14
N ARG A 32 -4.68 8.13 17.68
CA ARG A 32 -3.50 8.14 16.80
C ARG A 32 -2.28 7.53 17.48
N ALA A 33 -2.06 7.86 18.75
CA ALA A 33 -0.99 7.26 19.54
C ALA A 33 -1.17 5.74 19.67
N ASN A 34 -2.38 5.26 20.00
CA ASN A 34 -2.68 3.81 20.06
C ASN A 34 -2.50 3.13 18.69
N TYR A 35 -2.93 3.78 17.61
CA TYR A 35 -2.82 3.26 16.26
C TYR A 35 -1.36 3.04 15.86
N TYR A 36 -0.52 4.07 15.96
CA TYR A 36 0.88 3.99 15.54
C TYR A 36 1.76 3.20 16.51
N ASN A 37 1.52 3.27 17.82
CA ASN A 37 2.36 2.60 18.82
C ASN A 37 1.95 1.14 19.11
N LYS A 38 0.69 0.75 18.88
CA LYS A 38 0.19 -0.59 19.22
C LYS A 38 -0.34 -1.34 18.01
N LEU A 39 -1.37 -0.78 17.35
CA LEU A 39 -2.07 -1.51 16.29
C LEU A 39 -1.18 -1.76 15.08
N MET A 40 -0.50 -0.74 14.58
CA MET A 40 0.40 -0.85 13.43
C MET A 40 1.52 -1.87 13.68
N PRO A 41 2.27 -1.82 14.79
CA PRO A 41 3.24 -2.86 15.11
C PRO A 41 2.65 -4.26 15.18
N LEU A 42 1.47 -4.43 15.79
CA LEU A 42 0.79 -5.73 15.84
C LEU A 42 0.45 -6.24 14.44
N MET A 43 -0.09 -5.38 13.58
CA MET A 43 -0.53 -5.74 12.22
C MET A 43 0.63 -6.07 11.29
N TYR A 44 1.78 -5.40 11.46
CA TYR A 44 2.95 -5.60 10.60
C TYR A 44 3.97 -6.57 11.19
N SER A 45 3.76 -7.05 12.42
CA SER A 45 4.57 -8.11 13.03
C SER A 45 4.44 -9.42 12.22
N ARG A 46 5.58 -10.12 12.07
CA ARG A 46 5.67 -11.38 11.33
C ARG A 46 6.33 -12.44 12.21
N ALA A 47 5.79 -13.65 12.21
CA ALA A 47 6.38 -14.83 12.85
C ALA A 47 5.97 -16.09 12.07
N PHE A 48 6.45 -16.18 10.82
CA PHE A 48 6.20 -17.32 9.93
C PHE A 48 4.70 -17.67 9.76
N GLY A 49 3.82 -16.66 9.80
CA GLY A 49 2.38 -16.83 9.67
C GLY A 49 1.62 -17.12 10.97
N ILE A 50 2.29 -17.57 12.04
CA ILE A 50 1.63 -17.97 13.30
C ILE A 50 0.93 -16.78 13.97
N LEU A 51 1.63 -15.64 14.07
CA LEU A 51 1.03 -14.40 14.59
C LEU A 51 -0.12 -13.89 13.70
N GLY A 52 -0.03 -14.13 12.39
CA GLY A 52 -1.11 -13.80 11.45
C GLY A 52 -2.38 -14.64 11.70
N LEU A 53 -2.23 -15.94 11.92
CA LEU A 53 -3.34 -16.84 12.22
C LEU A 53 -4.01 -16.50 13.56
N GLY A 54 -3.20 -16.24 14.60
CA GLY A 54 -3.72 -15.80 15.91
C GLY A 54 -4.53 -14.50 15.81
N ARG A 55 -4.02 -13.50 15.08
CA ARG A 55 -4.76 -12.26 14.80
C ARG A 55 -6.05 -12.51 14.06
N LYS A 56 -6.02 -13.36 13.01
CA LYS A 56 -7.22 -13.71 12.24
C LYS A 56 -8.28 -14.32 13.14
N LEU A 57 -7.93 -15.29 14.00
CA LEU A 57 -8.86 -15.91 14.93
C LEU A 57 -9.51 -14.86 15.85
N VAL A 58 -8.71 -14.03 16.51
CA VAL A 58 -9.22 -12.99 17.43
C VAL A 58 -10.13 -12.00 16.70
N PHE A 59 -9.71 -11.51 15.52
CA PHE A 59 -10.46 -10.52 14.76
C PHE A 59 -11.75 -11.11 14.20
N SER A 60 -11.73 -12.37 13.75
CA SER A 60 -12.93 -13.08 13.32
C SER A 60 -13.94 -13.27 14.46
N VAL A 61 -13.50 -13.64 15.66
CA VAL A 61 -14.39 -13.76 16.82
C VAL A 61 -15.01 -12.40 17.17
N ILE A 62 -14.22 -11.33 17.21
CA ILE A 62 -14.74 -9.98 17.49
C ILE A 62 -15.70 -9.52 16.38
N SER A 63 -15.44 -9.90 15.11
CA SER A 63 -16.28 -9.51 13.97
C SER A 63 -17.72 -10.01 14.04
N LEU A 64 -17.97 -11.08 14.81
CA LEU A 64 -19.32 -11.58 15.09
C LEU A 64 -20.15 -10.58 15.91
N PHE A 65 -19.50 -9.75 16.72
CA PHE A 65 -20.15 -8.78 17.61
C PHE A 65 -20.13 -7.35 17.08
N ARG A 66 -19.28 -7.04 16.09
CA ARG A 66 -19.20 -5.71 15.47
C ARG A 66 -18.55 -5.74 14.08
N PRO A 67 -18.97 -4.88 13.14
CA PRO A 67 -18.32 -4.76 11.84
C PRO A 67 -16.84 -4.33 11.98
N MET A 68 -15.93 -5.15 11.45
CA MET A 68 -14.51 -4.84 11.39
C MET A 68 -13.79 -5.67 10.33
N VAL A 69 -12.58 -5.26 9.96
CA VAL A 69 -11.72 -5.99 9.00
C VAL A 69 -11.22 -7.28 9.64
N THR A 70 -11.32 -8.39 8.93
CA THR A 70 -10.91 -9.74 9.40
C THR A 70 -9.74 -10.32 8.60
N ASP A 71 -9.45 -9.78 7.41
CA ASP A 71 -8.30 -10.15 6.58
C ASP A 71 -7.02 -9.51 7.12
N VAL A 72 -6.51 -10.12 8.20
CA VAL A 72 -5.38 -9.60 8.99
C VAL A 72 -4.21 -10.56 9.09
N THR A 73 -4.15 -11.58 8.22
CA THR A 73 -3.00 -12.49 8.15
C THR A 73 -1.76 -11.79 7.60
N GLU A 74 -0.60 -12.42 7.74
CA GLU A 74 0.64 -11.90 7.13
C GLU A 74 0.52 -11.80 5.60
N ALA A 75 -0.23 -12.71 4.96
CA ALA A 75 -0.47 -12.66 3.53
C ALA A 75 -1.39 -11.50 3.14
N ASP A 76 -2.44 -11.26 3.90
CA ASP A 76 -3.37 -10.15 3.66
C ASP A 76 -2.64 -8.81 3.78
N ILE A 77 -1.82 -8.65 4.82
CA ILE A 77 -1.01 -7.44 5.01
C ILE A 77 0.04 -7.28 3.90
N ARG A 78 0.66 -8.37 3.45
CA ARG A 78 1.55 -8.34 2.28
C ARG A 78 0.81 -7.81 1.05
N VAL A 79 -0.39 -8.32 0.76
CA VAL A 79 -1.23 -7.86 -0.36
C VAL A 79 -1.58 -6.37 -0.23
N VAL A 80 -1.96 -5.90 0.96
CA VAL A 80 -2.28 -4.48 1.20
C VAL A 80 -1.08 -3.58 0.89
N VAL A 81 0.12 -3.96 1.32
CA VAL A 81 1.34 -3.20 1.04
C VAL A 81 1.63 -3.13 -0.46
N HIS A 82 1.46 -4.23 -1.19
CA HIS A 82 1.62 -4.24 -2.64
C HIS A 82 0.55 -3.40 -3.36
N LYS A 83 -0.70 -3.41 -2.90
CA LYS A 83 -1.75 -2.53 -3.43
C LYS A 83 -1.38 -1.05 -3.28
N SER A 84 -0.88 -0.65 -2.12
CA SER A 84 -0.40 0.73 -1.91
C SER A 84 0.77 1.08 -2.85
N CYS A 85 1.70 0.15 -3.06
CA CYS A 85 2.81 0.35 -4.00
C CYS A 85 2.33 0.46 -5.46
N ALA A 86 1.38 -0.36 -5.87
CA ALA A 86 0.79 -0.32 -7.21
C ALA A 86 0.07 1.01 -7.50
N LEU A 87 -0.67 1.55 -6.51
CA LEU A 87 -1.29 2.88 -6.64
C LEU A 87 -0.23 3.98 -6.84
N ALA A 88 0.85 3.95 -6.04
CA ALA A 88 1.95 4.90 -6.19
C ALA A 88 2.64 4.77 -7.57
N ALA A 89 2.83 3.53 -8.05
CA ALA A 89 3.39 3.27 -9.37
C ALA A 89 2.47 3.78 -10.49
N GLN A 90 1.15 3.62 -10.37
CA GLN A 90 0.19 4.17 -11.32
C GLN A 90 0.28 5.71 -11.37
N THR A 91 0.31 6.37 -10.21
CA THR A 91 0.49 7.84 -10.12
C THR A 91 1.79 8.27 -10.78
N PHE A 92 2.89 7.56 -10.51
CA PHE A 92 4.18 7.82 -11.13
C PHE A 92 4.14 7.68 -12.66
N MET A 93 3.54 6.60 -13.19
CA MET A 93 3.44 6.38 -14.63
C MET A 93 2.57 7.45 -15.34
N MET A 94 1.50 7.90 -14.69
CA MET A 94 0.68 9.02 -15.20
C MET A 94 1.49 10.33 -15.24
N ALA A 95 2.24 10.63 -14.18
CA ALA A 95 3.10 11.82 -14.13
C ALA A 95 4.22 11.76 -15.19
N MET A 96 4.84 10.60 -15.39
CA MET A 96 5.85 10.41 -16.44
C MET A 96 5.26 10.66 -17.84
N THR A 97 4.05 10.16 -18.08
CA THR A 97 3.34 10.39 -19.36
C THR A 97 3.04 11.87 -19.58
N GLU A 98 2.60 12.58 -18.53
CA GLU A 98 2.34 14.02 -18.58
C GLU A 98 3.63 14.82 -18.85
N ALA A 99 4.76 14.40 -18.28
CA ALA A 99 6.08 14.96 -18.56
C ALA A 99 6.68 14.55 -19.93
N GLY A 100 5.95 13.81 -20.77
CA GLY A 100 6.38 13.42 -22.12
C GLY A 100 7.29 12.18 -22.18
N TYR A 101 7.38 11.41 -21.09
CA TYR A 101 8.10 10.14 -21.04
C TYR A 101 7.18 8.94 -21.26
N ASP A 102 7.77 7.85 -21.75
CA ASP A 102 7.14 6.55 -21.84
C ASP A 102 7.52 5.67 -20.65
N THR A 103 6.56 4.87 -20.19
CA THR A 103 6.76 3.88 -19.12
C THR A 103 6.24 2.51 -19.51
N CYS A 104 6.92 1.45 -19.05
CA CYS A 104 6.47 0.07 -19.17
C CYS A 104 6.56 -0.62 -17.80
N PRO A 105 5.41 -0.92 -17.14
CA PRO A 105 5.41 -1.70 -15.91
C PRO A 105 5.64 -3.19 -16.24
N ILE A 106 6.49 -3.84 -15.44
CA ILE A 106 6.90 -5.24 -15.61
C ILE A 106 6.70 -5.97 -14.28
N GLU A 107 5.88 -7.00 -14.30
CA GLU A 107 5.67 -7.92 -13.18
C GLU A 107 6.42 -9.26 -13.37
N GLY A 108 6.65 -9.67 -14.61
CA GLY A 108 7.37 -10.89 -14.96
C GLY A 108 8.89 -10.74 -14.86
N PHE A 109 9.43 -10.66 -13.64
CA PHE A 109 10.87 -10.57 -13.39
C PHE A 109 11.33 -11.52 -12.26
N ASP A 110 12.63 -11.80 -12.23
CA ASP A 110 13.26 -12.60 -11.17
C ASP A 110 13.45 -11.73 -9.91
N GLN A 111 12.53 -11.88 -8.97
CA GLN A 111 12.54 -11.14 -7.70
C GLN A 111 13.82 -11.37 -6.89
N HIS A 112 14.41 -12.58 -6.94
CA HIS A 112 15.63 -12.87 -6.19
C HIS A 112 16.84 -12.12 -6.76
N LYS A 113 16.97 -12.10 -8.09
CA LYS A 113 18.06 -11.37 -8.77
C LYS A 113 17.93 -9.87 -8.59
N VAL A 114 16.74 -9.29 -8.77
CA VAL A 114 16.52 -7.85 -8.62
C VAL A 114 16.88 -7.40 -7.19
N ARG A 115 16.43 -8.14 -6.18
CA ARG A 115 16.75 -7.83 -4.78
C ARG A 115 18.24 -7.89 -4.48
N ARG A 116 18.96 -8.85 -5.08
CA ARG A 116 20.41 -8.97 -4.94
C ARG A 116 21.14 -7.79 -5.60
N ILE A 117 20.74 -7.42 -6.82
CA ILE A 117 21.32 -6.29 -7.56
C ILE A 117 21.15 -4.99 -6.77
N LEU A 118 19.96 -4.76 -6.23
CA LEU A 118 19.63 -3.55 -5.46
C LEU A 118 20.04 -3.62 -3.98
N SER A 119 20.71 -4.71 -3.56
CA SER A 119 21.11 -4.94 -2.15
C SER A 119 19.97 -4.76 -1.15
N LEU A 120 18.75 -5.18 -1.52
CA LEU A 120 17.56 -5.00 -0.69
C LEU A 120 17.55 -5.97 0.49
N PRO A 121 16.99 -5.55 1.65
CA PRO A 121 16.90 -6.42 2.81
C PRO A 121 16.04 -7.66 2.55
N ARG A 122 16.27 -8.71 3.36
CA ARG A 122 15.54 -9.99 3.27
C ARG A 122 14.02 -9.86 3.44
N SER A 123 13.56 -8.81 4.13
CA SER A 123 12.15 -8.51 4.36
C SER A 123 11.49 -7.69 3.24
N ALA A 124 12.25 -7.12 2.31
CA ALA A 124 11.72 -6.33 1.20
C ALA A 124 11.28 -7.22 0.03
N GLU A 125 10.18 -6.82 -0.60
CA GLU A 125 9.63 -7.45 -1.79
C GLU A 125 9.46 -6.37 -2.87
N VAL A 126 9.74 -6.74 -4.12
CA VAL A 126 9.63 -5.82 -5.25
C VAL A 126 8.22 -5.97 -5.82
N SER A 127 7.43 -4.90 -5.83
CA SER A 127 6.05 -4.97 -6.33
C SER A 127 5.99 -5.06 -7.84
N LEU A 128 6.76 -4.22 -8.52
CA LEU A 128 6.86 -4.16 -9.98
C LEU A 128 8.13 -3.37 -10.35
N VAL A 129 8.60 -3.54 -11.57
CA VAL A 129 9.68 -2.73 -12.16
C VAL A 129 9.08 -1.82 -13.22
N VAL A 130 9.40 -0.52 -13.19
CA VAL A 130 8.97 0.42 -14.23
C VAL A 130 10.15 0.81 -15.08
N ALA A 131 10.19 0.36 -16.33
CA ALA A 131 11.11 0.88 -17.31
C ALA A 131 10.63 2.27 -17.74
N CYS A 132 11.53 3.26 -17.76
CA CYS A 132 11.22 4.64 -18.09
C CYS A 132 12.15 5.13 -19.21
N GLY A 133 11.66 5.98 -20.10
CA GLY A 133 12.50 6.60 -21.12
C GLY A 133 11.71 7.29 -22.21
N ILE A 134 12.37 7.58 -23.33
CA ILE A 134 11.74 8.10 -24.54
C ILE A 134 11.62 6.96 -25.55
N ARG A 135 10.39 6.67 -26.00
CA ARG A 135 10.16 5.60 -26.97
C ARG A 135 10.77 5.97 -28.33
N LYS A 136 11.46 5.01 -28.94
CA LYS A 136 11.94 5.14 -30.32
C LYS A 136 10.75 5.13 -31.29
N PRO A 137 10.73 6.02 -32.31
CA PRO A 137 9.68 6.01 -33.33
C PRO A 137 9.49 4.61 -33.93
N GLY A 138 8.22 4.19 -34.08
CA GLY A 138 7.87 2.87 -34.63
C GLY A 138 8.16 1.66 -33.74
N ARG A 139 8.57 1.84 -32.46
CA ARG A 139 8.78 0.72 -31.52
C ARG A 139 7.91 0.86 -30.28
N GLY A 140 7.63 -0.25 -29.60
CA GLY A 140 6.96 -0.29 -28.29
C GLY A 140 5.43 -0.27 -28.32
N ILE A 141 4.81 0.24 -29.39
CA ILE A 141 3.37 0.13 -29.63
C ILE A 141 3.17 -0.88 -30.76
N TRP A 142 2.45 -1.96 -30.46
CA TRP A 142 2.26 -3.10 -31.37
C TRP A 142 0.87 -3.12 -32.00
N GLY A 143 -0.05 -2.26 -31.54
CA GLY A 143 -1.43 -2.21 -32.00
C GLY A 143 -2.24 -1.14 -31.31
N GLU A 144 -3.53 -1.10 -31.62
CA GLU A 144 -4.48 -0.18 -31.02
C GLU A 144 -4.70 -0.47 -29.53
N ARG A 145 -5.04 0.58 -28.76
CA ARG A 145 -5.33 0.43 -27.35
C ARG A 145 -6.70 -0.24 -27.18
N PHE A 146 -6.70 -1.50 -26.80
CA PHE A 146 -7.92 -2.19 -26.44
C PHE A 146 -8.32 -1.92 -24.98
N ARG A 147 -9.60 -1.64 -24.75
CA ARG A 147 -10.27 -1.65 -23.45
C ARG A 147 -11.63 -2.29 -23.65
N VAL A 148 -12.10 -3.03 -22.64
CA VAL A 148 -13.47 -3.55 -22.63
C VAL A 148 -14.49 -2.40 -22.69
N PRO A 149 -15.65 -2.58 -23.35
CA PRO A 149 -16.64 -1.51 -23.50
C PRO A 149 -17.11 -0.96 -22.15
N PHE A 150 -17.30 0.36 -22.05
CA PHE A 150 -17.67 1.00 -20.78
C PHE A 150 -18.99 0.46 -20.20
N SER A 151 -19.96 0.15 -21.06
CA SER A 151 -21.26 -0.40 -20.67
C SER A 151 -21.21 -1.77 -20.00
N THR A 152 -20.10 -2.51 -20.11
CA THR A 152 -19.94 -3.81 -19.44
C THR A 152 -19.30 -3.69 -18.05
N ILE A 153 -18.71 -2.53 -17.72
CA ILE A 153 -18.03 -2.29 -16.44
C ILE A 153 -18.84 -1.35 -15.55
N TYR A 154 -19.42 -0.29 -16.14
CA TYR A 154 -20.15 0.73 -15.39
C TYR A 154 -21.64 0.41 -15.34
N HIS A 155 -22.15 0.24 -14.13
CA HIS A 155 -23.57 0.06 -13.84
C HIS A 155 -24.04 1.21 -12.95
N ARG A 156 -24.98 2.02 -13.44
CA ARG A 156 -25.67 3.01 -12.60
C ARG A 156 -26.65 2.24 -11.70
N ILE A 157 -26.45 2.34 -10.39
CA ILE A 157 -27.36 1.83 -9.35
C ILE A 157 -28.25 2.98 -8.89
#